data_AF-W2UIZ1-F1
#
_entry.id   AF-W2UIZ1-F1
#
_cell.length_a   1.000
_cell.length_b   1.000
_cell.length_c   1.000
_cell.angle_alpha   90.00
_cell.angle_beta   90.00
_cell.angle_gamma   90.00
#
_symmetry.space_group_name_H-M   'P 1'
#
loop_
_entity.id
_entity.type
_entity.pdbx_description
1 polymer ?
#
loop_
_entity_poly.entity_id
_entity_poly.type
_entity_poly.pdbx_seq_one_letter_code
_entity_poly.pdbx_strand_id
1 'polypeptide(L)'
;MDSPVYITSADYYDTHGDLIRNYFKEPIALNPIETVEIIIDEEDDLGGVGGNFIFEWAIDDDAVNEPLFEAVMISMKGQQGLSFTTQGRKLKK
;
A
#
# COMPACT_ATOMS: atom_id res chain seq x y z
N MET A 1 12.18 4.42 -22.99
CA MET A 1 11.13 5.23 -22.35
C MET A 1 10.63 4.38 -21.21
N ASP A 2 10.65 4.89 -19.98
CA ASP A 2 10.21 4.12 -18.83
C ASP A 2 8.75 3.70 -19.06
N SER A 3 8.50 2.39 -19.06
CA SER A 3 7.16 1.81 -19.22
C SER A 3 6.39 1.95 -17.91
N PRO A 4 5.05 2.02 -17.96
CA PRO A 4 4.24 2.10 -16.75
C PRO A 4 4.35 0.83 -15.91
N VAL A 5 4.13 0.98 -14.60
CA VAL A 5 3.89 -0.11 -13.67
C VAL A 5 2.39 -0.22 -13.46
N TYR A 6 1.83 -1.42 -13.44
CA TYR A 6 0.41 -1.63 -13.19
C TYR A 6 0.23 -2.19 -11.78
N ILE A 7 -0.50 -1.49 -10.92
CA ILE A 7 -0.95 -2.04 -9.64
C ILE A 7 -2.25 -2.79 -9.90
N THR A 8 -2.25 -4.09 -9.69
CA THR A 8 -3.39 -4.98 -10.03
C THR A 8 -4.26 -5.28 -8.83
N SER A 9 -3.71 -5.20 -7.61
CA SER A 9 -4.46 -5.35 -6.37
C SER A 9 -3.85 -4.52 -5.24
N ALA A 10 -4.70 -4.02 -4.33
CA ALA A 10 -4.33 -3.52 -3.02
C ALA A 10 -5.30 -4.09 -1.98
N ASP A 11 -4.93 -5.22 -1.39
CA ASP A 11 -5.73 -5.96 -0.42
C ASP A 11 -5.34 -5.57 1.00
N TYR A 12 -6.33 -5.26 1.83
CA TYR A 12 -6.16 -4.92 3.23
C TYR A 12 -6.70 -6.02 4.13
N TYR A 13 -5.85 -6.52 5.01
CA TYR A 13 -6.16 -7.60 5.95
C TYR A 13 -6.08 -7.11 7.38
N ASP A 14 -6.85 -7.77 8.25
CA ASP A 14 -6.84 -7.52 9.68
C ASP A 14 -5.68 -8.22 10.41
N THR A 15 -5.63 -8.05 11.73
CA THR A 15 -4.62 -8.65 12.62
C THR A 15 -4.65 -10.19 12.63
N HIS A 16 -5.79 -10.81 12.28
CA HIS A 16 -5.97 -12.25 12.21
C HIS A 16 -5.64 -12.83 10.82
N GLY A 17 -5.45 -11.96 9.82
CA GLY A 17 -5.19 -12.32 8.43
C GLY A 17 -6.46 -12.45 7.59
N ASP A 18 -7.58 -11.94 8.06
CA ASP A 18 -8.84 -11.93 7.31
C ASP A 18 -8.88 -10.72 6.36
N LEU A 19 -9.29 -10.96 5.10
CA LEU A 19 -9.42 -9.90 4.10
C LEU A 19 -10.57 -8.96 4.48
N ILE A 20 -10.24 -7.68 4.68
CA ILE A 20 -11.20 -6.62 4.96
C ILE A 20 -11.79 -6.12 3.64
N ARG A 21 -10.93 -5.67 2.71
CA ARG A 21 -11.34 -5.15 1.40
C ARG A 21 -10.17 -5.06 0.41
N ASN A 22 -10.53 -5.02 -0.87
CA ASN A 22 -9.67 -4.50 -1.93
C ASN A 22 -10.03 -3.04 -2.21
N TYR A 23 -9.04 -2.17 -2.39
CA TYR A 23 -9.26 -0.73 -2.56
C TYR A 23 -9.70 -0.29 -3.96
N PHE A 24 -9.54 -1.13 -4.98
CA PHE A 24 -9.99 -0.83 -6.34
C PHE A 24 -10.41 -2.11 -7.08
N LYS A 25 -11.03 -1.97 -8.25
CA LYS A 25 -11.51 -3.13 -9.02
C LYS A 25 -10.78 -3.35 -10.33
N GLU A 26 -10.20 -2.30 -10.88
CA GLU A 26 -9.51 -2.32 -12.17
C GLU A 26 -8.06 -1.88 -11.97
N PRO A 27 -7.09 -2.50 -12.68
CA PRO A 27 -5.69 -2.14 -12.53
C PRO A 27 -5.42 -0.66 -12.76
N ILE A 28 -4.52 -0.10 -11.96
CA ILE A 28 -4.09 1.30 -12.04
C ILE A 28 -2.72 1.33 -12.71
N ALA A 29 -2.59 2.04 -13.84
CA ALA A 29 -1.31 2.30 -14.47
C ALA A 29 -0.64 3.51 -13.79
N LEU A 30 0.60 3.32 -13.35
CA LEU A 30 1.46 4.36 -12.80
C LEU A 30 2.48 4.76 -13.85
N ASN A 31 2.48 6.05 -14.19
CA ASN A 31 3.55 6.64 -14.98
C ASN A 31 4.87 6.62 -14.18
N PRO A 32 6.02 6.75 -14.86
CA PRO A 32 7.30 6.86 -14.19
C PRO A 32 7.29 8.00 -13.15
N ILE A 33 7.64 7.67 -11.90
CA ILE A 33 7.67 8.60 -10.76
C ILE A 33 6.26 9.10 -10.32
N GLU A 34 5.17 8.52 -10.85
CA GLU A 34 3.82 8.79 -10.35
C GLU A 34 3.59 8.11 -9.00
N THR A 35 2.88 8.80 -8.12
CA THR A 35 2.50 8.30 -6.79
C THR A 35 0.98 8.19 -6.72
N VAL A 36 0.50 7.06 -6.21
CA VAL A 36 -0.88 6.88 -5.76
C VAL A 36 -0.89 6.57 -4.28
N GLU A 37 -1.94 7.00 -3.60
CA GLU A 37 -2.05 6.87 -2.15
C GLU A 37 -3.40 6.28 -1.73
N ILE A 38 -3.39 5.56 -0.62
CA ILE A 38 -4.57 5.11 0.09
C ILE A 38 -4.57 5.83 1.43
N ILE A 39 -5.66 6.54 1.73
CA ILE A 39 -5.85 7.25 3.00
C ILE A 39 -6.76 6.39 3.87
N ILE A 40 -6.27 6.04 5.06
CA ILE A 40 -7.02 5.35 6.11
C ILE A 40 -7.28 6.37 7.22
N ASP A 41 -8.53 6.47 7.66
CA ASP A 41 -8.90 7.36 8.75
C ASP A 41 -8.27 6.88 10.07
N GLU A 42 -7.86 7.80 10.95
CA GLU A 42 -7.33 7.45 12.28
C GLU A 42 -8.38 6.72 13.13
N GLU A 43 -9.67 6.96 12.87
CA GLU A 43 -10.78 6.28 13.53
C GLU A 43 -11.09 4.88 12.98
N ASP A 44 -10.50 4.46 11.85
CA ASP A 44 -10.69 3.11 11.29
C ASP A 44 -9.87 2.08 12.09
N ASP A 45 -10.57 1.22 12.82
CA ASP A 45 -9.98 0.17 13.66
C ASP A 45 -10.06 -1.23 13.05
N LEU A 46 -10.53 -1.37 11.80
CA LEU A 46 -10.83 -2.66 11.17
C LEU A 46 -9.59 -3.55 11.04
N GLY A 47 -8.42 -2.96 10.80
CA GLY A 47 -7.15 -3.70 10.71
C GLY A 47 -6.62 -4.19 12.07
N GLY A 48 -7.08 -3.59 13.16
CA GLY A 48 -6.45 -3.74 14.47
C GLY A 48 -4.97 -3.31 14.46
N VAL A 49 -4.21 -3.84 15.42
CA VAL A 49 -2.78 -3.49 15.61
C VAL A 49 -1.85 -4.08 14.53
N GLY A 50 -2.32 -5.08 13.80
CA GLY A 50 -1.59 -5.83 12.78
C GLY A 50 -2.13 -5.65 11.36
N GLY A 51 -2.93 -4.61 11.11
CA GLY A 51 -3.47 -4.32 9.79
C GLY A 51 -2.36 -4.28 8.74
N ASN A 52 -2.53 -5.03 7.66
CA ASN A 52 -1.48 -5.19 6.64
C ASN A 52 -2.03 -5.06 5.23
N PHE A 53 -1.17 -4.57 4.33
CA PHE A 53 -1.47 -4.39 2.92
C PHE A 53 -0.64 -5.36 2.09
N ILE A 54 -1.32 -6.02 1.16
CA ILE A 54 -0.71 -6.83 0.12
C ILE A 54 -1.00 -6.17 -1.21
N PHE A 55 0.07 -5.78 -1.89
CA PHE A 55 -0.01 -5.21 -3.24
C PHE A 55 0.40 -6.27 -4.24
N GLU A 56 -0.38 -6.39 -5.30
CA GLU A 56 0.04 -7.09 -6.52
C GLU A 56 0.31 -6.05 -7.60
N TRP A 57 1.37 -6.27 -8.37
CA TRP A 57 1.75 -5.40 -9.46
C TRP A 57 2.31 -6.21 -10.64
N ALA A 58 2.23 -5.61 -11.82
CA ALA A 58 2.77 -6.13 -13.06
C ALA A 58 3.63 -5.07 -13.76
N ILE A 59 4.66 -5.54 -14.46
CA ILE A 59 5.53 -4.73 -15.33
C ILE A 59 5.60 -5.41 -16.69
N ASP A 60 5.63 -4.62 -17.76
CA ASP A 60 5.66 -5.15 -19.13
C ASP A 60 7.07 -5.55 -19.60
N ASP A 61 8.12 -5.11 -18.89
CA ASP A 61 9.52 -5.35 -19.22
C ASP A 61 10.35 -5.47 -17.93
N ASP A 62 11.23 -6.47 -17.85
CA ASP A 62 12.12 -6.72 -16.71
C ASP A 62 13.14 -5.59 -16.48
N ALA A 63 13.32 -4.69 -17.45
CA ALA A 63 14.13 -3.48 -17.29
C ALA A 63 13.43 -2.37 -16.47
N VAL A 64 12.13 -2.49 -16.20
CA VAL A 64 11.36 -1.52 -15.40
C VAL A 64 11.63 -1.76 -13.93
N ASN A 65 11.90 -0.67 -13.19
CA ASN A 65 12.06 -0.77 -11.74
C ASN A 65 10.74 -1.11 -11.06
N GLU A 66 10.80 -1.96 -10.04
CA GLU A 66 9.64 -2.28 -9.21
C GLU A 66 9.14 -1.05 -8.45
N PRO A 67 7.82 -0.94 -8.20
CA PRO A 67 7.26 0.16 -7.43
C PRO A 67 7.75 0.13 -5.98
N LEU A 68 7.94 1.31 -5.40
CA LEU A 68 8.21 1.48 -3.97
C LEU A 68 6.88 1.58 -3.22
N PHE A 69 6.70 0.74 -2.22
CA PHE A 69 5.55 0.80 -1.32
C PHE A 69 6.01 1.32 0.04
N GLU A 70 5.39 2.41 0.51
CA GLU A 70 5.63 2.97 1.83
C GLU A 70 4.30 3.25 2.51
N ALA A 71 4.26 3.08 3.82
CA ALA A 71 3.16 3.54 4.65
C ALA A 71 3.69 4.53 5.67
N VAL A 72 2.96 5.63 5.84
CA VAL A 72 3.19 6.62 6.88
C VAL A 72 1.98 6.59 7.79
N MET A 73 2.19 6.28 9.05
CA MET A 73 1.16 6.33 10.07
C MET A 73 1.39 7.55 10.93
N ILE A 74 0.33 8.34 11.12
CA ILE A 74 0.37 9.61 11.83
C ILE A 74 -0.78 9.59 12.83
N SER A 75 -0.50 9.92 14.08
CA SER A 75 -1.53 10.14 15.11
C SER A 75 -1.21 11.42 15.86
N MET A 76 -2.23 12.24 16.07
CA MET A 76 -2.13 13.48 16.85
C MET A 76 -3.10 13.42 18.03
N LYS A 77 -2.57 13.18 19.24
CA LYS A 77 -3.37 13.22 20.48
C LYS A 77 -2.91 14.37 21.37
N GLY A 78 -3.73 15.41 21.43
CA GLY A 78 -3.41 16.63 22.18
C GLY A 78 -2.23 17.38 21.57
N GLN A 79 -1.15 17.56 22.34
CA GLN A 79 0.09 18.23 21.89
C GLN A 79 1.19 17.25 21.45
N GLN A 80 0.93 15.95 21.50
CA GLN A 80 1.91 14.93 21.11
C GLN A 80 1.51 14.35 19.76
N GLY A 81 2.43 14.44 18.80
CA GLY A 81 2.33 13.79 17.50
C GLY A 81 3.27 12.60 17.44
N LEU A 82 2.76 11.43 17.06
CA LEU A 82 3.57 10.27 16.73
C LEU A 82 3.49 10.02 15.23
N SER A 83 4.63 9.72 14.62
CA SER A 83 4.68 9.25 13.25
C SER A 83 5.66 8.10 13.12
N PHE A 84 5.33 7.16 12.25
CA PHE A 84 6.16 6.02 11.93
C PHE A 84 5.99 5.66 10.47
N THR A 85 7.08 5.23 9.86
CA THR A 85 7.09 4.79 8.47
C THR A 85 7.39 3.30 8.39
N THR A 86 6.83 2.65 7.39
CA THR A 86 7.18 1.28 7.03
C THR A 86 7.39 1.20 5.53
N GLN A 87 8.25 0.28 5.11
CA GLN A 87 8.47 -0.01 3.70
C GLN A 87 7.96 -1.42 3.41
N GLY A 88 7.32 -1.58 2.26
CA GLY A 88 6.86 -2.88 1.77
C GLY A 88 8.02 -3.86 1.63
N ARG A 89 7.72 -5.15 1.81
CA ARG A 89 8.68 -6.23 1.59
C ARG A 89 8.13 -7.15 0.51
N LYS A 90 8.94 -7.42 -0.50
CA LYS A 90 8.60 -8.39 -1.53
C LYS A 90 8.42 -9.77 -0.88
N LEU A 91 7.23 -10.34 -1.03
CA LEU A 91 6.93 -11.66 -0.53
C LEU A 91 7.57 -12.71 -1.45
N LYS A 92 8.23 -13.69 -0.85
CA LYS A 92 8.69 -14.88 -1.57
C LYS A 92 7.58 -15.91 -1.49
N LYS A 93 7.23 -16.49 -2.62
CA LYS A 93 6.37 -17.66 -2.68
C LYS A 93 7.19 -18.92 -2.40
#